data_AF-A0A3D6D666-F1
#
_entry.id   AF-A0A3D6D666-F1
#
_cell.length_a   1.000
_cell.length_b   1.000
_cell.length_c   1.000
_cell.angle_alpha   90.00
_cell.angle_beta   90.00
_cell.angle_gamma   90.00
#
_symmetry.space_group_name_H-M   'P 1'
#
loop_
_entity.id
_entity.type
_entity.pdbx_description
1 polymer ?
#
loop_
_entity_poly.entity_id
_entity_poly.type
_entity_poly.pdbx_seq_one_letter_code
_entity_poly.pdbx_strand_id
1 'polypeptide(L)'
;MDPLLKLLRENASYRPDQLAKMLQLDEAEVVGRIKDYEADGTIVGYRTIINEEKINIERVRAVIEVKITPEREGGFNHLASRIAKHSEV
;
A
#
# COMPACT_ATOMS: atom_id res chain seq x y z
N MET A 1 6.83 -11.90 -11.80
CA MET A 1 6.61 -10.55 -11.21
C MET A 1 7.65 -9.64 -11.84
N ASP A 2 7.24 -8.51 -12.43
CA ASP A 2 8.18 -7.61 -13.11
C ASP A 2 9.28 -7.17 -12.13
N PRO A 3 10.58 -7.30 -12.47
CA PRO A 3 11.66 -6.93 -11.58
C PRO A 3 11.61 -5.45 -11.13
N LEU A 4 11.03 -4.55 -11.93
CA LEU A 4 10.81 -3.16 -11.53
C LEU A 4 9.85 -3.04 -10.34
N LEU A 5 8.73 -3.77 -10.38
CA LEU A 5 7.75 -3.78 -9.28
C LEU A 5 8.33 -4.41 -8.01
N LYS A 6 9.23 -5.38 -8.15
CA LYS A 6 9.91 -6.01 -7.00
C LYS A 6 10.81 -5.00 -6.28
N LEU A 7 11.57 -4.20 -7.03
CA LEU A 7 12.43 -3.15 -6.49
C LEU A 7 11.61 -2.02 -5.84
N LEU A 8 10.55 -1.56 -6.50
CA LEU A 8 9.66 -0.53 -5.95
C LEU A 8 8.93 -0.99 -4.67
N ARG A 9 8.65 -2.29 -4.56
CA ARG A 9 8.06 -2.87 -3.34
C ARG A 9 9.03 -2.88 -2.16
N GLU A 10 10.32 -3.14 -2.41
CA GLU A 10 11.34 -3.10 -1.36
C GLU A 10 11.65 -1.66 -0.94
N ASN A 11 11.74 -0.75 -1.90
CA ASN A 11 11.97 0.66 -1.61
C ASN A 11 11.30 1.54 -2.67
N ALA A 12 10.19 2.16 -2.25
CA ALA A 12 9.43 3.12 -3.03
C ALA A 12 10.18 4.43 -3.31
N SER A 13 11.32 4.68 -2.64
CA SER A 13 12.09 5.92 -2.75
C SER A 13 13.22 5.84 -3.77
N TYR A 14 13.39 4.73 -4.48
CA TYR A 14 14.40 4.63 -5.53
C TYR A 14 14.12 5.63 -6.64
N ARG A 15 15.17 6.34 -7.04
CA ARG A 15 15.09 7.25 -8.18
C ARG A 15 15.15 6.46 -9.51
N PRO A 16 14.54 6.96 -10.59
CA PRO A 16 14.54 6.28 -11.88
C PRO A 16 15.94 5.95 -12.41
N ASP A 17 16.94 6.81 -12.16
CA ASP A 17 18.35 6.61 -12.53
C ASP A 17 18.99 5.41 -11.82
N GLN A 18 18.59 5.15 -10.57
CA GLN A 18 19.08 4.01 -9.80
C GLN A 18 18.41 2.71 -10.28
N LEU A 19 17.10 2.74 -10.52
CA LEU A 19 16.34 1.61 -11.05
C LEU A 19 16.84 1.21 -12.45
N ALA A 20 17.10 2.19 -13.30
CA ALA A 20 17.69 2.01 -14.62
C ALA A 20 19.03 1.27 -14.55
N LYS A 21 19.94 1.69 -13.66
CA LYS A 21 21.24 1.00 -13.45
C LYS A 21 21.09 -0.42 -12.91
N MET A 22 20.15 -0.65 -11.99
CA MET A 22 19.92 -1.97 -11.40
C MET A 22 19.29 -2.95 -12.40
N LEU A 23 18.44 -2.46 -13.30
CA LEU A 23 17.73 -3.26 -14.30
C LEU A 23 18.43 -3.30 -15.67
N GLN A 24 19.53 -2.54 -15.85
CA GLN A 24 20.21 -2.32 -17.13
C GLN A 24 19.25 -1.79 -18.22
N LEU A 25 18.31 -0.94 -17.82
CA LEU A 25 17.34 -0.29 -18.70
C LEU A 25 17.66 1.20 -18.85
N ASP A 26 17.06 1.83 -19.85
CA ASP A 26 17.11 3.29 -19.98
C ASP A 26 16.23 3.96 -18.93
N GLU A 27 16.66 5.12 -18.42
CA GLU A 27 15.89 5.90 -17.46
C GLU A 27 14.53 6.32 -18.03
N ALA A 28 14.47 6.67 -19.32
CA ALA A 28 13.23 7.03 -19.99
C ALA A 28 12.23 5.86 -20.03
N GLU A 29 12.73 4.64 -20.22
CA GLU A 29 11.90 3.43 -20.23
C GLU A 29 11.36 3.13 -18.82
N VAL A 30 12.18 3.27 -17.79
CA VAL A 30 11.76 3.08 -16.40
C VAL A 30 10.68 4.10 -16.00
N VAL A 31 10.85 5.37 -16.37
CA VAL A 31 9.84 6.42 -16.11
C VAL A 31 8.53 6.13 -16.84
N GLY A 32 8.60 5.67 -18.09
CA GLY A 32 7.41 5.28 -18.85
C GLY A 32 6.65 4.15 -18.17
N ARG A 33 7.35 3.06 -17.82
CA ARG A 33 6.74 1.92 -17.13
C ARG A 33 6.13 2.29 -15.78
N ILE A 34 6.78 3.15 -14.99
CA ILE A 34 6.22 3.62 -13.71
C ILE A 34 4.89 4.35 -13.95
N LYS A 35 4.83 5.26 -14.92
CA LYS A 35 3.60 5.97 -15.26
C LYS A 35 2.50 5.05 -15.74
N ASP A 36 2.84 4.05 -16.56
CA ASP A 36 1.87 3.05 -17.01
C ASP A 36 1.32 2.24 -15.83
N TYR A 37 2.19 1.86 -14.87
CA TYR A 37 1.78 1.16 -13.66
C TYR A 37 0.93 2.02 -12.71
N GLU A 38 1.16 3.33 -12.64
CA GLU A 38 0.30 4.26 -11.92
C GLU A 38 -1.05 4.43 -12.62
N ALA A 39 -1.07 4.53 -13.95
CA ALA A 39 -2.29 4.72 -14.73
C ALA A 39 -3.21 3.48 -14.73
N ASP A 40 -2.62 2.29 -14.78
CA ASP A 40 -3.33 1.00 -14.70
C ASP A 40 -3.77 0.65 -13.25
N GLY A 41 -3.31 1.42 -12.25
CA GLY A 41 -3.61 1.16 -10.84
C GLY A 41 -2.83 -0.02 -10.25
N THR A 42 -1.82 -0.54 -10.97
CA THR A 42 -0.84 -1.50 -10.43
C THR A 42 -0.05 -0.87 -9.28
N ILE A 43 0.28 0.42 -9.37
CA ILE A 43 0.79 1.23 -8.26
C ILE A 43 -0.36 2.09 -7.74
N VAL A 44 -0.92 1.70 -6.59
CA VAL A 44 -2.03 2.42 -5.94
C VAL A 44 -1.52 3.60 -5.09
N GLY A 45 -0.27 3.55 -4.65
CA GLY A 45 0.34 4.63 -3.88
C GLY A 45 1.69 4.25 -3.28
N TYR A 46 2.41 5.28 -2.84
CA TYR A 46 3.71 5.14 -2.19
C TYR A 46 3.56 5.31 -0.68
N ARG A 47 4.17 4.40 0.10
CA ARG A 47 4.16 4.47 1.56
C ARG A 47 5.58 4.55 2.10
N THR A 48 5.87 5.60 2.85
CA THR A 48 7.07 5.68 3.68
C THR A 48 6.89 4.88 4.96
N ILE A 49 7.89 4.07 5.31
CA ILE A 49 7.99 3.43 6.61
C ILE A 49 8.53 4.45 7.60
N ILE A 50 7.72 4.85 8.56
CA ILE A 50 8.08 5.86 9.57
C ILE A 50 8.26 5.15 10.90
N ASN A 51 9.31 5.52 11.63
CA ASN A 51 9.51 5.06 13.00
C ASN A 51 8.55 5.82 13.92
N GLU A 52 7.46 5.17 14.33
CA GLU A 52 6.41 5.73 15.19
C GLU A 52 6.91 6.09 16.59
N GLU A 53 7.98 5.48 17.13
CA GLU A 53 8.53 5.83 18.45
C GLU A 53 9.18 7.22 18.48
N LYS A 54 9.68 7.68 17.33
CA LYS A 54 10.34 9.00 17.20
C LYS A 54 9.35 10.13 16.95
N ILE A 55 8.12 9.79 16.59
CA ILE A 55 7.05 10.76 16.39
C ILE A 55 6.26 10.75 17.69
N ASN A 56 6.20 11.89 18.37
CA ASN A 56 5.49 12.01 19.64
C ASN A 56 3.96 12.04 19.42
N ILE A 57 3.46 11.02 18.75
CA ILE A 57 2.05 10.81 18.45
C ILE A 57 1.62 9.67 19.35
N GLU A 58 0.90 10.00 20.42
CA GLU A 58 0.28 9.00 21.31
C GLU A 58 -0.82 8.26 20.54
N ARG A 59 -0.43 7.23 19.77
CA ARG A 59 -1.37 6.31 19.09
C ARG A 59 -1.40 5.01 19.86
N VAL A 60 -2.53 4.74 20.50
CA VAL A 60 -2.82 3.44 21.09
C VAL A 60 -3.32 2.52 19.99
N ARG A 61 -2.62 1.40 19.77
CA ARG A 61 -3.09 0.36 18.85
C ARG A 61 -3.76 -0.75 19.67
N ALA A 62 -5.01 -1.06 19.35
CA ALA A 62 -5.76 -2.16 19.94
C ALA A 62 -6.19 -3.16 18.86
N VAL A 63 -6.28 -4.44 19.23
CA VAL A 63 -6.83 -5.49 18.37
C VAL A 63 -8.18 -5.89 18.95
N ILE A 64 -9.24 -5.77 18.17
CA ILE A 64 -10.60 -6.10 18.59
C ILE A 64 -11.04 -7.36 17.83
N GLU A 65 -11.17 -8.47 18.55
CA GLU A 65 -11.76 -9.69 18.01
C GLU A 65 -13.28 -9.62 18.11
N VAL A 66 -13.98 -9.76 16.97
CA VAL A 66 -15.45 -9.69 16.92
C VAL A 66 -16.01 -11.04 16.51
N LYS A 67 -16.76 -11.68 17.42
CA LYS A 67 -17.48 -12.93 17.15
C LYS A 67 -18.92 -12.63 16.79
N ILE A 68 -19.34 -12.89 15.55
CA ILE A 68 -20.72 -12.69 15.11
C ILE A 68 -21.33 -13.92 14.45
N THR A 69 -22.66 -14.03 14.55
CA THR A 69 -23.46 -14.99 13.79
C THR A 69 -23.94 -14.30 12.51
N PRO A 70 -23.71 -14.88 11.32
CA PRO A 70 -24.07 -14.24 10.05
C PRO A 70 -25.60 -14.14 9.88
N GLU A 71 -26.08 -13.01 9.37
CA GLU A 71 -27.49 -12.81 9.01
C GLU A 71 -27.78 -13.35 7.60
N ARG A 72 -29.03 -13.79 7.37
CA ARG A 72 -29.48 -14.28 6.05
C ARG A 72 -29.42 -13.14 5.02
N GLU A 73 -28.96 -13.46 3.82
CA GLU A 73 -28.73 -12.57 2.65
C GLU A 73 -27.57 -11.56 2.75
N GLY A 74 -27.18 -11.09 3.94
CA GLY A 74 -26.17 -10.02 4.11
C GLY A 74 -24.79 -10.43 4.66
N GLY A 75 -24.68 -11.61 5.30
CA GLY A 75 -23.42 -12.10 5.87
C GLY A 75 -22.76 -11.11 6.85
N PHE A 76 -21.44 -10.87 6.67
CA PHE A 76 -20.65 -9.95 7.49
C PHE A 76 -20.62 -8.51 6.95
N ASN A 77 -21.11 -8.28 5.73
CA ASN A 77 -20.92 -7.02 4.99
C ASN A 77 -21.59 -5.83 5.68
N HIS A 78 -22.74 -6.05 6.32
CA HIS A 78 -23.47 -5.00 7.02
C HIS A 78 -22.67 -4.46 8.23
N LEU A 79 -22.05 -5.37 8.98
CA LEU A 79 -21.19 -4.99 10.11
C LEU A 79 -19.87 -4.35 9.63
N ALA A 80 -19.23 -4.94 8.61
CA ALA A 80 -17.99 -4.40 8.04
C ALA A 80 -18.18 -2.96 7.52
N SER A 81 -19.29 -2.70 6.82
CA SER A 81 -19.62 -1.35 6.31
C SER A 81 -19.88 -0.33 7.42
N ARG A 82 -20.28 -0.79 8.61
CA ARG A 82 -20.46 0.08 9.78
C ARG A 82 -19.12 0.39 10.45
N ILE A 83 -18.26 -0.61 10.59
CA ILE A 83 -16.92 -0.46 11.17
C ILE A 83 -16.06 0.46 10.29
N ALA A 84 -16.07 0.28 8.97
CA ALA A 84 -15.27 1.07 8.02
C ALA A 84 -15.63 2.58 7.97
N LYS A 85 -16.74 3.00 8.62
CA LYS A 85 -17.10 4.43 8.73
C LYS A 85 -16.34 5.15 9.83
N HIS A 86 -15.72 4.44 10.75
CA HIS A 86 -14.93 5.03 11.81
C HIS A 86 -13.54 5.36 11.28
N SER A 87 -13.09 6.60 11.44
CA SER A 87 -11.77 7.07 11.00
C SER A 87 -10.59 6.42 11.72
N GLU A 88 -10.87 5.69 12.79
CA GLU A 88 -9.91 5.01 13.65
C GLU A 88 -9.59 3.58 13.17
N VAL A 89 -10.33 3.07 12.18
CA VAL A 89 -10.25 1.70 11.66
C VAL A 89 -9.64 1.65 10.25
#